data_AF-A0AAW1F9Y6-F1
#
_entry.id   AF-A0AAW1F9Y6-F1
#
_cell.length_a   1.000
_cell.length_b   1.000
_cell.length_c   1.000
_cell.angle_alpha   90.00
_cell.angle_beta   90.00
_cell.angle_gamma   90.00
#
_symmetry.space_group_name_H-M   'P 1'
#
loop_
_entity.id
_entity.type
_entity.pdbx_description
1 polymer ?
#
loop_
_entity_poly.entity_id
_entity_poly.type
_entity_poly.pdbx_seq_one_letter_code
_entity_poly.pdbx_strand_id
1 'polypeptide(L)'
;MQKSLEELQASHNNLTEELQASHNDLTATKVQLQTNNRNLQREKDEFQTLSITIRANRDLLTNDKDRMHSSYNSLQNEKEELQNKYNSLVKVKDVLEKDINKVRGKPCERGWIRCHISCYFVSTSKRNWASGRQDCIARGADLVIIDSRDEQHFICEK
;
A
#
# COMPACT_ATOMS: atom_id res chain seq x y z
N MET A 1 -102.30 31.19 11.57
CA MET A 1 -101.73 31.21 10.20
C MET A 1 -100.52 32.12 10.08
N GLN A 2 -100.57 33.42 10.45
CA GLN A 2 -99.42 34.32 10.34
C GLN A 2 -98.21 33.87 11.20
N LYS A 3 -98.47 33.56 12.47
CA LYS A 3 -97.42 33.18 13.44
C LYS A 3 -96.68 31.89 13.06
N SER A 4 -97.42 30.90 12.54
CA SER A 4 -96.85 29.63 12.05
C SER A 4 -96.02 29.80 10.77
N LEU A 5 -96.31 30.83 9.96
CA LEU A 5 -95.53 31.14 8.76
C LEU A 5 -94.19 31.79 9.12
N GLU A 6 -94.19 32.71 10.09
CA GLU A 6 -92.96 33.34 10.60
C GLU A 6 -92.01 32.34 11.27
N GLU A 7 -92.55 31.41 12.06
CA GLU A 7 -91.77 30.32 12.68
C GLU A 7 -91.12 29.40 11.61
N LEU A 8 -91.87 29.08 10.56
CA LEU A 8 -91.36 28.29 9.44
C LEU A 8 -90.26 29.03 8.66
N GLN A 9 -90.43 30.34 8.46
CA GLN A 9 -89.46 31.19 7.77
C GLN A 9 -88.15 31.31 8.56
N ALA A 10 -88.23 31.49 9.88
CA ALA A 10 -87.07 31.52 10.77
C ALA A 10 -86.32 30.18 10.79
N SER A 11 -87.06 29.06 10.85
CA SER A 11 -86.48 27.72 10.78
C SER A 11 -85.76 27.47 9.45
N HIS A 12 -86.36 27.87 8.33
CA HIS A 12 -85.75 27.74 7.00
C HIS A 12 -84.45 28.55 6.89
N ASN A 13 -84.43 29.78 7.39
CA ASN A 13 -83.24 30.63 7.35
C ASN A 13 -82.11 30.05 8.21
N ASN A 14 -82.43 29.55 9.41
CA ASN A 14 -81.43 28.91 10.27
C ASN A 14 -80.82 27.66 9.61
N LEU A 15 -81.65 26.80 9.01
CA LEU A 15 -81.15 25.64 8.25
C LEU A 15 -80.25 26.05 7.06
N THR A 16 -80.58 27.16 6.39
CA THR A 16 -79.79 27.67 5.26
C THR A 16 -78.42 28.17 5.72
N GLU A 17 -78.35 28.87 6.85
CA GLU A 17 -77.11 29.36 7.45
C GLU A 17 -76.22 28.20 7.93
N GLU A 18 -76.79 27.21 8.63
CA GLU A 18 -76.09 26.00 9.05
C GLU A 18 -75.51 25.22 7.86
N LEU A 19 -76.30 25.06 6.79
CA LEU A 19 -75.86 24.39 5.56
C LEU A 19 -74.73 25.16 4.86
N GLN A 20 -74.82 26.49 4.80
CA GLN A 20 -73.79 27.33 4.19
C GLN A 20 -72.48 27.28 4.99
N ALA A 21 -72.55 27.32 6.32
CA ALA A 21 -71.39 27.17 7.19
C ALA A 21 -70.71 25.81 6.98
N SER A 22 -71.51 24.73 6.99
CA SER A 22 -71.01 23.38 6.72
C SER A 22 -70.35 23.26 5.34
N HIS A 23 -70.94 23.88 4.31
CA HIS A 23 -70.36 23.89 2.96
C HIS A 23 -69.02 24.63 2.90
N ASN A 24 -68.91 25.78 3.57
CA ASN A 24 -67.68 26.56 3.63
C ASN A 24 -66.57 25.77 4.35
N ASP A 25 -66.89 25.12 5.47
CA ASP A 25 -65.96 24.28 6.23
C ASP A 25 -65.48 23.07 5.42
N LEU A 26 -66.40 22.41 4.69
CA LEU A 26 -66.05 21.32 3.79
C LEU A 26 -65.14 21.79 2.65
N THR A 27 -65.40 22.98 2.10
CA THR A 27 -64.58 23.57 1.04
C THR A 27 -63.17 23.91 1.54
N ALA A 28 -63.05 24.49 2.73
CA ALA A 28 -61.76 24.77 3.36
C ALA A 28 -60.97 23.47 3.59
N THR A 29 -61.63 22.44 4.13
CA THR A 29 -61.03 21.11 4.35
C THR A 29 -60.54 20.49 3.04
N LYS A 30 -61.32 20.62 1.96
CA LYS A 30 -60.94 20.13 0.62
C LYS A 30 -59.69 20.81 0.10
N VAL A 31 -59.59 22.14 0.22
CA VAL A 31 -58.39 22.89 -0.21
C VAL A 31 -57.16 22.49 0.61
N GLN A 32 -57.33 22.28 1.91
CA GLN A 32 -56.25 21.81 2.78
C GLN A 32 -55.74 20.43 2.36
N LEU A 33 -56.65 19.47 2.12
CA LEU A 33 -56.30 18.13 1.64
C LEU A 33 -55.61 18.17 0.28
N GLN A 34 -56.08 19.03 -0.64
CA GLN A 34 -55.44 19.22 -1.93
C GLN A 34 -54.01 19.75 -1.78
N THR A 35 -53.77 20.66 -0.84
CA THR A 35 -52.44 21.21 -0.54
C THR A 35 -51.52 20.13 0.04
N ASN A 36 -52.01 19.36 1.01
CA ASN A 36 -51.27 18.25 1.62
C ASN A 36 -50.90 17.20 0.57
N ASN A 37 -51.81 16.85 -0.33
CA ASN A 37 -51.55 15.85 -1.37
C ASN A 37 -50.47 16.32 -2.36
N ARG A 38 -50.45 17.61 -2.71
CA ARG A 38 -49.37 18.19 -3.54
C ARG A 38 -48.03 18.14 -2.82
N ASN A 39 -47.99 18.39 -1.52
CA ASN A 39 -46.76 18.32 -0.72
C ASN A 39 -46.23 16.89 -0.62
N LEU A 40 -47.10 15.91 -0.33
CA LEU A 40 -46.75 14.49 -0.31
C LEU A 40 -46.22 14.01 -1.67
N GLN A 41 -46.79 14.50 -2.77
CA GLN A 41 -46.29 14.18 -4.11
C GLN A 41 -44.87 14.73 -4.32
N ARG A 42 -44.58 15.95 -3.87
CA ARG A 42 -43.24 16.54 -3.96
C ARG A 42 -42.23 15.73 -3.14
N GLU A 43 -42.54 15.41 -1.89
CA GLU A 43 -41.68 14.57 -1.04
C GLU A 43 -41.41 13.22 -1.69
N LYS A 44 -42.45 12.59 -2.29
CA LYS A 44 -42.30 11.34 -3.03
C LYS A 44 -41.32 11.47 -4.20
N ASP A 45 -41.41 12.54 -4.99
CA ASP A 45 -40.53 12.77 -6.14
C ASP A 45 -39.07 13.04 -5.69
N GLU A 46 -38.89 13.72 -4.56
CA GLU A 46 -37.58 13.94 -3.93
C GLU A 46 -36.96 12.62 -3.45
N PHE A 47 -37.74 11.78 -2.76
CA PHE A 47 -37.27 10.46 -2.31
C PHE A 47 -36.91 9.55 -3.49
N GLN A 48 -37.67 9.60 -4.58
CA GLN A 48 -37.35 8.86 -5.81
C GLN A 48 -36.03 9.32 -6.41
N THR A 49 -35.80 10.63 -6.49
CA THR A 49 -34.54 11.21 -6.98
C THR A 49 -33.36 10.76 -6.11
N LEU A 50 -33.52 10.84 -4.78
CA LEU A 50 -32.50 10.40 -3.84
C LEU A 50 -32.18 8.90 -3.99
N SER A 51 -33.20 8.07 -4.22
CA SER A 51 -33.03 6.63 -4.45
C SER A 51 -32.19 6.33 -5.70
N ILE A 52 -32.40 7.09 -6.79
CA ILE A 52 -31.61 6.96 -8.03
C ILE A 52 -30.15 7.32 -7.77
N THR A 53 -29.89 8.43 -7.08
CA THR A 53 -28.53 8.88 -6.74
C THR A 53 -27.80 7.88 -5.85
N ILE A 54 -28.47 7.34 -4.83
CA ILE A 54 -27.87 6.33 -3.95
C ILE A 54 -27.51 5.06 -4.73
N ARG A 55 -28.35 4.64 -5.68
CA ARG A 55 -28.05 3.49 -6.54
C ARG A 55 -26.79 3.74 -7.39
N ALA A 56 -26.70 4.90 -8.05
CA ALA A 56 -25.52 5.26 -8.83
C ALA A 56 -24.23 5.28 -8.00
N ASN A 57 -24.29 5.85 -6.79
CA ASN A 57 -23.14 5.87 -5.88
C ASN A 57 -22.73 4.46 -5.43
N ARG A 58 -23.69 3.56 -5.21
CA ARG A 58 -23.40 2.16 -4.88
C ARG A 58 -22.67 1.46 -6.03
N ASP A 59 -23.08 1.71 -7.28
CA ASP A 59 -22.45 1.11 -8.45
C ASP A 59 -21.01 1.62 -8.62
N LEU A 60 -20.79 2.93 -8.43
CA LEU A 60 -19.44 3.53 -8.44
C LEU A 60 -18.53 2.91 -7.36
N LEU A 61 -19.02 2.82 -6.12
CA LEU A 61 -18.27 2.21 -5.02
C LEU A 61 -17.94 0.73 -5.29
N THR A 62 -18.85 0.01 -5.96
CA THR A 62 -18.62 -1.38 -6.35
C THR A 62 -17.49 -1.48 -7.38
N ASN A 63 -17.50 -0.61 -8.39
CA ASN A 63 -16.45 -0.56 -9.39
C ASN A 63 -15.08 -0.18 -8.79
N ASP A 64 -15.04 0.80 -7.89
CA ASP A 64 -13.81 1.18 -7.20
C ASP A 64 -13.27 0.04 -6.33
N LYS A 65 -14.16 -0.68 -5.63
CA LYS A 65 -13.78 -1.88 -4.86
C LYS A 65 -13.14 -2.94 -5.76
N ASP A 66 -13.73 -3.22 -6.92
CA ASP A 66 -13.22 -4.26 -7.83
C ASP A 66 -11.88 -3.83 -8.47
N ARG A 67 -11.72 -2.54 -8.79
CA ARG A 67 -10.45 -1.97 -9.25
C ARG A 67 -9.36 -2.08 -8.19
N MET A 68 -9.69 -1.75 -6.94
CA MET A 68 -8.74 -1.86 -5.83
C MET A 68 -8.37 -3.32 -5.56
N HIS A 69 -9.33 -4.23 -5.62
CA HIS A 69 -9.08 -5.65 -5.46
C HIS A 69 -8.11 -6.19 -6.53
N SER A 70 -8.31 -5.78 -7.79
CA SER A 70 -7.41 -6.16 -8.89
C SER A 70 -5.99 -5.64 -8.69
N SER A 71 -5.85 -4.38 -8.27
CA SER A 71 -4.54 -3.78 -7.97
C SER A 71 -3.83 -4.51 -6.82
N TYR A 72 -4.57 -4.83 -5.76
CA TYR A 72 -4.05 -5.59 -4.63
C TYR A 72 -3.49 -6.96 -5.06
N ASN A 73 -4.22 -7.70 -5.89
CA ASN A 73 -3.78 -8.99 -6.40
C ASN A 73 -2.51 -8.87 -7.26
N SER A 74 -2.39 -7.81 -8.07
CA SER A 74 -1.16 -7.54 -8.85
C SER A 74 0.04 -7.30 -7.95
N LEU A 75 -0.10 -6.45 -6.94
CA LEU A 75 0.97 -6.16 -5.97
C LEU A 75 1.38 -7.39 -5.16
N GLN A 76 0.42 -8.24 -4.83
CA GLN A 76 0.69 -9.51 -4.17
C GLN A 76 1.55 -10.43 -5.03
N ASN A 77 1.27 -10.53 -6.33
CA ASN A 77 2.09 -11.31 -7.26
C ASN A 77 3.51 -10.74 -7.40
N GLU A 78 3.64 -9.41 -7.55
CA GLU A 78 4.95 -8.74 -7.64
C GLU A 78 5.79 -8.97 -6.37
N LYS A 79 5.16 -8.95 -5.20
CA LYS A 79 5.81 -9.27 -3.93
C LYS A 79 6.34 -10.70 -3.90
N GLU A 80 5.56 -11.66 -4.38
CA GLU A 80 5.96 -13.07 -4.46
C GLU A 80 7.14 -13.27 -5.43
N GLU A 81 7.12 -12.59 -6.57
CA GLU A 81 8.25 -12.59 -7.50
C GLU A 81 9.53 -12.00 -6.88
N LEU A 82 9.41 -10.87 -6.19
CA LEU A 82 10.54 -10.25 -5.50
C LEU A 82 11.09 -11.14 -4.39
N GLN A 83 10.22 -11.81 -3.64
CA GLN A 83 10.63 -12.77 -2.62
C GLN A 83 11.42 -13.94 -3.23
N ASN A 84 10.98 -14.45 -4.38
CA ASN A 84 11.68 -15.53 -5.10
C ASN A 84 13.05 -15.08 -5.61
N LYS A 85 13.15 -13.85 -6.15
CA LYS A 85 14.41 -13.24 -6.58
C LYS A 85 15.36 -13.06 -5.40
N TYR A 86 14.86 -12.55 -4.27
CA TYR A 86 15.64 -12.37 -3.04
C TYR A 86 16.18 -13.70 -2.52
N ASN A 87 15.33 -14.73 -2.42
CA ASN A 87 15.73 -16.06 -1.94
C ASN A 87 16.83 -16.68 -2.84
N SER A 88 16.74 -16.46 -4.15
CA SER A 88 17.77 -16.90 -5.10
C SER A 88 19.10 -16.15 -4.89
N LEU A 89 19.04 -14.84 -4.67
CA LEU A 89 20.23 -14.02 -4.43
C LEU A 89 20.94 -14.40 -3.12
N VAL A 90 20.18 -14.68 -2.07
CA VAL A 90 20.73 -15.20 -0.80
C VAL A 90 21.52 -16.49 -1.03
N LYS A 91 20.98 -17.43 -1.82
CA LYS A 91 21.69 -18.68 -2.17
C LYS A 91 23.01 -18.41 -2.91
N VAL A 92 22.99 -17.48 -3.87
CA VAL A 92 24.21 -17.10 -4.62
C VAL A 92 25.24 -16.49 -3.67
N LYS A 93 24.82 -15.60 -2.77
CA LYS A 93 25.70 -15.01 -1.76
C LYS A 93 26.37 -16.07 -0.90
N ASP A 94 25.61 -17.04 -0.38
CA ASP A 94 26.15 -18.12 0.46
C ASP A 94 27.19 -18.98 -0.28
N VAL A 95 26.96 -19.24 -1.57
CA VAL A 95 27.92 -19.96 -2.42
C VAL A 95 29.20 -19.16 -2.61
N LEU A 96 29.08 -17.87 -2.96
CA LEU A 96 30.23 -16.99 -3.14
C LEU A 96 31.04 -16.83 -1.85
N GLU A 97 30.38 -16.70 -0.69
CA GLU A 97 31.07 -16.64 0.60
C GLU A 97 31.88 -17.92 0.88
N LYS A 98 31.33 -19.09 0.57
CA LYS A 98 32.07 -20.36 0.66
C LYS A 98 33.27 -20.40 -0.28
N ASP A 99 33.12 -19.96 -1.52
CA ASP A 99 34.20 -20.01 -2.50
C ASP A 99 35.30 -18.98 -2.19
N ILE A 100 34.94 -17.78 -1.72
CA ILE A 100 35.90 -16.80 -1.19
C ILE A 100 36.68 -17.40 -0.02
N ASN A 101 36.02 -18.09 0.90
CA ASN A 101 36.70 -18.72 2.03
C ASN A 101 37.64 -19.86 1.60
N LYS A 102 37.29 -20.64 0.56
CA LYS A 102 38.20 -21.63 -0.03
C LYS A 102 39.44 -20.98 -0.64
N VAL A 103 39.25 -19.91 -1.43
CA VAL A 103 40.35 -19.16 -2.08
C VAL A 103 41.23 -18.47 -1.04
N ARG A 104 40.64 -17.96 0.03
CA ARG A 104 41.39 -17.34 1.12
C ARG A 104 42.24 -18.34 1.91
N GLY A 105 41.96 -19.64 1.87
CA GLY A 105 42.78 -20.64 2.55
C GLY A 105 42.96 -20.38 4.06
N LYS A 106 43.97 -21.00 4.67
CA LYS A 106 44.26 -20.83 6.10
C LYS A 106 44.82 -19.43 6.40
N PRO A 107 44.59 -18.86 7.59
CA PRO A 107 45.27 -17.65 8.04
C PRO A 107 46.80 -17.81 7.98
N CYS A 108 47.52 -16.73 7.69
CA CYS A 108 48.97 -16.73 7.72
C CYS A 108 49.50 -16.96 9.15
N GLU A 109 50.66 -17.58 9.25
CA GLU A 109 51.33 -17.79 10.53
C GLU A 109 51.71 -16.45 11.19
N ARG A 110 51.89 -16.47 12.52
CA ARG A 110 52.26 -15.27 13.27
C ARG A 110 53.58 -14.69 12.74
N GLY A 111 53.59 -13.41 12.40
CA GLY A 111 54.75 -12.71 11.84
C GLY A 111 54.79 -12.68 10.31
N TRP A 112 53.88 -13.40 9.63
CA TRP A 112 53.66 -13.30 8.19
C TRP A 112 52.54 -12.32 7.89
N ILE A 113 52.72 -11.52 6.85
CA ILE A 113 51.77 -10.53 6.36
C ILE A 113 50.93 -11.21 5.29
N ARG A 114 49.61 -11.22 5.49
CA ARG A 114 48.68 -11.72 4.48
C ARG A 114 48.46 -10.65 3.43
N CYS A 115 48.70 -10.98 2.16
CA CYS A 115 48.35 -10.13 1.04
C CYS A 115 47.59 -10.94 0.00
N HIS A 116 46.33 -10.57 -0.23
CA HIS A 116 45.36 -11.36 -1.01
C HIS A 116 45.26 -12.83 -0.55
N ILE A 117 45.78 -13.75 -1.37
CA ILE A 117 45.76 -15.19 -1.16
C ILE A 117 47.09 -15.74 -0.63
N SER A 118 48.15 -14.91 -0.60
CA SER A 118 49.51 -15.33 -0.27
C SER A 118 49.98 -14.73 1.06
N CYS A 119 50.92 -15.41 1.71
CA CYS A 119 51.56 -14.96 2.94
C CYS A 119 53.00 -14.53 2.64
N TYR A 120 53.39 -13.36 3.14
CA TYR A 120 54.70 -12.77 2.92
C TYR A 120 55.44 -12.56 4.23
N PHE A 121 56.73 -12.86 4.26
CA PHE A 121 57.58 -12.62 5.41
C PHE A 121 58.69 -11.64 5.05
N VAL A 122 58.81 -10.56 5.82
CA VAL A 122 59.85 -9.55 5.62
C VAL A 122 60.91 -9.73 6.71
N SER A 123 62.07 -10.25 6.32
CA SER A 123 63.20 -10.44 7.24
C SER A 123 63.77 -9.11 7.71
N THR A 124 64.08 -8.99 9.00
CA THR A 124 64.75 -7.82 9.58
C THR A 124 66.26 -7.83 9.36
N SER A 125 66.83 -8.96 8.94
CA SER A 125 68.27 -9.14 8.74
C SER A 125 68.63 -9.08 7.26
N LYS A 126 69.65 -8.28 6.90
CA LYS A 126 70.17 -8.21 5.53
C LYS A 126 71.03 -9.45 5.23
N ARG A 127 70.77 -10.11 4.10
CA ARG A 127 71.50 -11.30 3.63
C ARG A 127 71.79 -11.15 2.14
N ASN A 128 72.80 -11.86 1.63
CA ASN A 128 72.97 -12.03 0.18
C ASN A 128 71.84 -12.91 -0.38
N TRP A 129 71.68 -12.91 -1.71
CA TRP A 129 70.56 -13.58 -2.37
C TRP A 129 70.47 -15.08 -2.05
N ALA A 130 71.59 -15.81 -2.11
CA ALA A 130 71.63 -17.25 -1.87
C ALA A 130 71.25 -17.58 -0.41
N SER A 131 71.83 -16.88 0.56
CA SER A 131 71.51 -17.06 1.98
C SER A 131 70.10 -16.59 2.34
N GLY A 132 69.57 -15.59 1.65
CA GLY A 132 68.18 -15.13 1.80
C GLY A 132 67.18 -16.17 1.31
N ARG A 133 67.40 -16.73 0.12
CA ARG A 133 66.55 -17.81 -0.41
C ARG A 133 66.58 -19.06 0.46
N GLN A 134 67.75 -19.43 0.97
CA GLN A 134 67.88 -20.58 1.87
C GLN A 134 67.14 -20.37 3.21
N ASP A 135 67.08 -19.15 3.74
CA ASP A 135 66.26 -18.82 4.92
C ASP A 135 64.76 -18.93 4.61
N CYS A 136 64.30 -18.47 3.43
CA CYS A 136 62.90 -18.65 3.00
C CYS A 136 62.53 -20.14 2.90
N ILE A 137 63.37 -20.96 2.26
CA ILE A 137 63.17 -22.41 2.12
C ILE A 137 63.13 -23.10 3.48
N ALA A 138 64.04 -22.72 4.40
CA ALA A 138 64.05 -23.25 5.77
C ALA A 138 62.77 -22.93 6.55
N ARG A 139 62.05 -21.87 6.16
CA ARG A 139 60.75 -21.48 6.72
C ARG A 139 59.55 -22.04 5.94
N GLY A 140 59.77 -22.88 4.94
CA GLY A 140 58.72 -23.49 4.12
C GLY A 140 58.15 -22.57 3.03
N ALA A 141 58.89 -21.53 2.61
CA ALA A 141 58.51 -20.61 1.54
C ALA A 141 59.61 -20.52 0.45
N ASP A 142 59.39 -19.71 -0.58
CA ASP A 142 60.45 -19.30 -1.51
C ASP A 142 60.66 -17.78 -1.43
N LEU A 143 61.83 -17.33 -1.86
CA LEU A 143 62.15 -15.91 -1.92
C LEU A 143 61.26 -15.24 -2.96
N VAL A 144 60.53 -14.20 -2.54
CA VAL A 144 59.65 -13.44 -3.44
C VAL A 144 60.48 -12.81 -4.57
N ILE A 145 60.03 -13.01 -5.79
CA ILE A 145 60.55 -12.33 -6.98
C ILE A 145 59.50 -11.28 -7.32
N ILE A 146 59.95 -10.04 -7.50
CA ILE A 146 59.10 -8.91 -7.85
C ILE A 146 59.52 -8.49 -9.24
N ASP A 147 58.71 -8.80 -10.24
CA ASP A 147 59.03 -8.60 -11.65
C ASP A 147 58.39 -7.33 -12.25
N SER A 148 57.54 -6.64 -11.49
CA SER A 148 56.86 -5.43 -11.94
C SER A 148 56.70 -4.39 -10.83
N ARG A 149 56.61 -3.11 -11.23
CA ARG A 149 56.28 -2.01 -10.31
C ARG A 149 54.90 -2.21 -9.68
N ASP A 150 53.99 -2.83 -10.44
CA ASP A 150 52.67 -3.19 -9.95
C ASP A 150 52.80 -4.25 -8.84
N GLU A 151 53.54 -5.35 -9.05
CA GLU A 151 53.83 -6.33 -7.99
C GLU A 151 54.48 -5.69 -6.74
N GLN A 152 55.40 -4.73 -6.93
CA GLN A 152 56.03 -4.01 -5.83
C GLN A 152 55.03 -3.18 -5.01
N HIS A 153 54.05 -2.56 -5.67
CA HIS A 153 52.98 -1.79 -5.04
C HIS A 153 51.90 -2.72 -4.43
N PHE A 154 51.79 -3.95 -4.93
CA PHE A 154 50.87 -4.98 -4.44
C PHE A 154 51.40 -5.76 -3.24
N ILE A 155 52.69 -5.69 -2.89
CA ILE A 155 53.15 -6.17 -1.59
C ILE A 155 52.59 -5.22 -0.55
N CYS A 156 51.46 -5.62 0.05
CA CYS A 156 50.67 -4.86 1.01
C CYS A 156 51.56 -4.01 1.89
N GLU A 157 51.55 -2.69 1.64
CA GLU A 157 52.30 -1.71 2.40
C GLU A 157 51.99 -1.89 3.89
N LYS A 158 53.04 -1.77 4.72
CA LYS A 158 52.87 -1.71 6.17
C LYS A 158 52.34 -0.36 6.60
#